data_AF-A0AAI9XR62-F1
#
_entry.id   AF-A0AAI9XR62-F1
#
_cell.length_a   1.000
_cell.length_b   1.000
_cell.length_c   1.000
_cell.angle_alpha   90.00
_cell.angle_beta   90.00
_cell.angle_gamma   90.00
#
_symmetry.space_group_name_H-M   'P 1'
#
loop_
_entity.id
_entity.type
_entity.pdbx_description
1 polymer ?
#
loop_
_entity_poly.entity_id
_entity_poly.type
_entity_poly.pdbx_seq_one_letter_code
_entity_poly.pdbx_strand_id
1 'polypeptide(L)'
;MMMPGMASATFPWRRWSKSKIETQSSMWDGEAQHRRRSPVIRSGQYCADIVKFILPVIIFMGVFGFVLTNFFPAEFRHFIHGSDAERRITGTDLEKLMSSTPVDTGGSRRLRLFMPADGPNINLCKTVMSAVALGYPMPTLLNWNGEFNRPDWHFAGSHIAKLESLLAVVDALYEKDDGEDVNENDLVILVDAYDIWFQLPPSVLIERFHQLNRKANIRVQRQWEESGLKSGFPISPPTQNIIVTAAKDCQPDWESGSDPRYDYWPDSPLPRDFYGDKTDQVLPYVFDSARKYKKIRPRCVNSGMIMGTIGSLRGALRKSKEKIEKAAFSGRQLWSDQALIAEVIGDQEVYRHWVRGLSSTWNGFVSEERLGSMPKEVRRIADAALAGEKFEFGIGLDYEFATIPPTCSSEDDGYFVELDDAEAIKKESEKAGVPGEVRVQSIPEELRDVPRPLPGHSWGNVSLYTDFFFGTASVGIHHNAYIFGLKKWRLENWWSLTWFYPHLRDLVVQALDANRKLMPLARLLTRGDSGNEVVYWAAEEELNGKKSVGVYDGSKKPGNFSFIGWDEICQNGDGEWYNVLFGDGKGQLEV
;
A
#
# COMPACT_ATOMS: atom_id res chain seq x y z
N MET A 1 -24.57 -70.48 -27.98
CA MET A 1 -24.26 -71.77 -27.33
C MET A 1 -22.81 -72.11 -27.69
N MET A 2 -21.98 -72.40 -26.68
CA MET A 2 -20.56 -72.81 -26.70
C MET A 2 -19.45 -71.76 -26.97
N MET A 3 -18.73 -71.47 -25.87
CA MET A 3 -17.32 -71.05 -25.73
C MET A 3 -16.35 -72.22 -26.09
N PRO A 4 -15.00 -72.06 -26.28
CA PRO A 4 -13.97 -71.51 -25.35
C PRO A 4 -12.82 -70.73 -26.06
N GLY A 5 -11.79 -70.12 -25.44
CA GLY A 5 -11.32 -69.96 -24.05
C GLY A 5 -9.89 -69.35 -24.04
N MET A 6 -9.50 -68.73 -22.91
CA MET A 6 -8.15 -68.56 -22.29
C MET A 6 -6.98 -67.94 -23.13
N ALA A 7 -6.02 -67.13 -22.63
CA ALA A 7 -5.49 -66.78 -21.29
C ALA A 7 -4.71 -65.43 -21.40
N SER A 8 -4.82 -64.51 -20.42
CA SER A 8 -3.82 -64.14 -19.36
C SER A 8 -2.61 -63.34 -19.85
N ALA A 9 -2.00 -62.36 -19.17
CA ALA A 9 -2.13 -61.58 -17.92
C ALA A 9 -1.05 -60.46 -18.05
N THR A 10 -0.95 -59.32 -17.35
CA THR A 10 -0.87 -59.06 -15.90
C THR A 10 -0.86 -57.54 -15.61
N PHE A 11 -1.35 -57.22 -14.41
CA PHE A 11 -1.43 -56.00 -13.58
C PHE A 11 -0.08 -55.26 -13.28
N PRO A 12 -0.01 -54.08 -12.58
CA PRO A 12 -0.92 -53.66 -11.51
C PRO A 12 -1.34 -52.18 -11.31
N TRP A 13 -2.47 -52.08 -10.61
CA TRP A 13 -3.03 -50.94 -9.90
C TRP A 13 -2.42 -50.80 -8.49
N ARG A 14 -2.30 -49.56 -7.98
CA ARG A 14 -2.30 -49.26 -6.54
C ARG A 14 -3.35 -48.21 -6.21
N ARG A 15 -4.10 -48.52 -5.14
CA ARG A 15 -5.26 -47.84 -4.58
C ARG A 15 -4.83 -47.30 -3.21
N TRP A 16 -5.12 -46.04 -2.89
CA TRP A 16 -5.02 -45.52 -1.51
C TRP A 16 -6.38 -45.06 -1.01
N SER A 17 -6.64 -45.38 0.25
CA SER A 17 -7.95 -45.42 0.90
C SER A 17 -8.34 -44.11 1.58
N LYS A 18 -9.64 -43.83 1.60
CA LYS A 18 -10.30 -42.90 2.53
C LYS A 18 -10.30 -43.49 3.95
N SER A 19 -9.93 -42.70 4.96
CA SER A 19 -10.20 -43.01 6.37
C SER A 19 -11.30 -42.09 6.92
N LYS A 20 -12.31 -42.74 7.51
CA LYS A 20 -13.36 -42.19 8.35
C LYS A 20 -12.80 -42.03 9.77
N ILE A 21 -13.16 -40.93 10.44
CA ILE A 21 -12.93 -40.74 11.87
C ILE A 21 -14.12 -41.33 12.62
N GLU A 22 -13.87 -42.35 13.43
CA GLU A 22 -14.83 -42.96 14.35
C GLU A 22 -14.46 -42.56 15.79
N THR A 23 -15.48 -42.10 16.50
CA THR A 23 -15.49 -41.77 17.93
C THR A 23 -15.48 -43.04 18.78
N GLN A 24 -14.68 -43.07 19.85
CA GLN A 24 -14.92 -44.00 20.96
C GLN A 24 -14.55 -43.41 22.32
N SER A 25 -15.55 -43.36 23.19
CA SER A 25 -15.49 -43.15 24.63
C SER A 25 -15.52 -44.49 25.37
N SER A 26 -14.70 -44.65 26.41
CA SER A 26 -14.97 -45.48 27.60
C SER A 26 -13.96 -45.02 28.68
N MET A 27 -14.33 -44.43 29.81
CA MET A 27 -15.14 -44.90 30.96
C MET A 27 -14.50 -46.06 31.72
N TRP A 28 -13.91 -45.74 32.87
CA TRP A 28 -13.79 -46.62 34.04
C TRP A 28 -14.05 -45.79 35.30
N ASP A 29 -15.11 -46.19 36.00
CA ASP A 29 -15.56 -45.72 37.32
C ASP A 29 -14.70 -46.30 38.45
N GLY A 30 -14.75 -45.64 39.62
CA GLY A 30 -14.27 -46.20 40.89
C GLY A 30 -14.22 -45.19 42.03
N GLU A 31 -15.35 -45.03 42.73
CA GLU A 31 -15.59 -44.17 43.90
C GLU A 31 -14.66 -44.42 45.11
N ALA A 32 -14.36 -43.36 45.89
CA ALA A 32 -14.48 -43.38 47.36
C ALA A 32 -14.48 -41.97 47.98
N GLN A 33 -15.52 -41.73 48.77
CA GLN A 33 -15.86 -40.61 49.67
C GLN A 33 -14.70 -39.94 50.44
N HIS A 34 -14.74 -38.60 50.59
CA HIS A 34 -14.88 -37.97 51.92
C HIS A 34 -15.12 -36.43 51.90
N ARG A 35 -16.26 -36.04 52.48
CA ARG A 35 -16.63 -34.80 53.21
C ARG A 35 -15.96 -33.46 52.89
N ARG A 36 -16.82 -32.49 52.54
CA ARG A 36 -16.67 -31.04 52.72
C ARG A 36 -16.06 -30.66 54.08
N ARG A 37 -14.98 -29.89 54.07
CA ARG A 37 -14.70 -28.80 55.02
C ARG A 37 -13.96 -27.68 54.30
N SER A 38 -14.59 -26.50 54.25
CA SER A 38 -13.96 -25.25 53.81
C SER A 38 -12.81 -24.88 54.74
N PRO A 39 -11.66 -24.40 54.24
CA PRO A 39 -10.74 -23.61 55.05
C PRO A 39 -10.81 -22.13 54.68
N VAL A 40 -10.97 -21.36 55.74
CA VAL A 40 -10.85 -19.91 55.84
C VAL A 40 -9.52 -19.43 55.24
N ILE A 41 -9.61 -18.39 54.44
CA ILE A 41 -8.48 -17.62 53.89
C ILE A 41 -7.72 -16.96 55.05
N ARG A 42 -6.43 -17.29 55.23
CA ARG A 42 -5.49 -16.48 56.02
C ARG A 42 -4.68 -15.60 55.08
N SER A 43 -5.15 -14.37 54.84
CA SER A 43 -4.51 -13.36 53.97
C SER A 43 -3.33 -12.60 54.62
N GLY A 44 -2.70 -13.15 55.65
CA GLY A 44 -1.71 -12.41 56.46
C GLY A 44 -0.24 -12.69 56.16
N GLN A 45 0.10 -13.81 55.52
CA GLN A 45 1.51 -14.27 55.39
C GLN A 45 2.14 -13.99 54.02
N TYR A 46 1.36 -13.91 52.94
CA TYR A 46 1.89 -13.63 51.60
C TYR A 46 2.39 -12.18 51.41
N CYS A 47 1.77 -11.20 52.10
CA CYS A 47 2.23 -9.81 52.04
C CYS A 47 3.55 -9.57 52.78
N ALA A 48 3.85 -10.34 53.83
CA ALA A 48 5.06 -10.14 54.63
C ALA A 48 6.34 -10.54 53.89
N ASP A 49 6.29 -11.60 53.08
CA ASP A 49 7.47 -12.10 52.37
C ASP A 49 7.77 -11.34 51.07
N ILE A 50 6.74 -10.81 50.39
CA ILE A 50 6.91 -9.91 49.25
C ILE A 50 7.51 -8.57 49.70
N VAL A 51 7.07 -8.02 50.83
CA VAL A 51 7.63 -6.79 51.39
C VAL A 51 9.08 -6.98 51.85
N LYS A 52 9.44 -8.14 52.41
CA LYS A 52 10.83 -8.44 52.82
C LYS A 52 11.82 -8.51 51.66
N PHE A 53 11.39 -8.82 50.44
CA PHE A 53 12.27 -8.86 49.27
C PHE A 53 12.25 -7.57 48.46
N ILE A 54 11.10 -6.92 48.33
CA ILE A 54 10.96 -5.70 47.52
C ILE A 54 11.49 -4.46 48.26
N LEU A 55 11.26 -4.36 49.58
CA LEU A 55 11.67 -3.18 50.35
C LEU A 55 13.20 -2.98 50.37
N PRO A 56 14.05 -4.01 50.55
CA PRO A 56 15.49 -3.85 50.46
C PRO A 56 15.96 -3.48 49.05
N VAL A 57 15.30 -3.95 47.99
CA VAL A 57 15.63 -3.61 46.61
C VAL A 57 15.25 -2.16 46.31
N ILE A 58 14.09 -1.69 46.76
CA ILE A 58 13.67 -0.29 46.61
C ILE A 58 14.58 0.62 47.43
N ILE A 59 14.92 0.24 48.67
CA ILE A 59 15.87 0.99 49.51
C ILE A 59 17.25 0.98 48.86
N PHE A 60 17.72 -0.14 48.32
CA PHE A 60 19.00 -0.22 47.63
C PHE A 60 19.00 0.65 46.36
N MET A 61 17.97 0.59 45.53
CA MET A 61 17.82 1.44 44.34
C MET A 61 17.71 2.93 44.72
N GLY A 62 17.00 3.25 45.81
CA GLY A 62 16.86 4.61 46.32
C GLY A 62 18.16 5.16 46.91
N VAL A 63 18.88 4.35 47.71
CA VAL A 63 20.18 4.72 48.28
C VAL A 63 21.25 4.78 47.19
N PHE A 64 21.26 3.84 46.24
CA PHE A 64 22.17 3.85 45.10
C PHE A 64 21.92 5.07 44.20
N GLY A 65 20.66 5.39 43.91
CA GLY A 65 20.27 6.61 43.20
C GLY A 65 20.64 7.88 43.96
N PHE A 66 20.48 7.90 45.30
CA PHE A 66 20.88 9.03 46.14
C PHE A 66 22.40 9.22 46.20
N VAL A 67 23.17 8.13 46.30
CA VAL A 67 24.64 8.15 46.29
C VAL A 67 25.15 8.61 44.92
N LEU A 68 24.60 8.09 43.82
CA LEU A 68 24.94 8.54 42.48
C LEU A 68 24.62 10.03 42.26
N THR A 69 23.45 10.51 42.69
CA THR A 69 23.06 11.91 42.50
C THR A 69 23.86 12.91 43.34
N ASN A 70 24.30 12.53 44.55
CA ASN A 70 24.99 13.47 45.47
C ASN A 70 26.52 13.36 45.43
N PHE A 71 27.07 12.16 45.26
CA PHE A 71 28.53 11.95 45.31
C PHE A 71 29.16 11.78 43.93
N PHE A 72 28.37 11.40 42.92
CA PHE A 72 28.82 11.22 41.54
C PHE A 72 27.91 11.98 40.54
N PRO A 73 27.63 13.27 40.76
CA PRO A 73 26.65 14.02 39.96
C PRO A 73 27.04 14.13 38.48
N ALA A 74 28.35 14.08 38.17
CA ALA A 74 28.86 14.08 36.82
C ALA A 74 28.62 12.72 36.14
N GLU A 75 28.91 11.61 36.80
CA GLU A 75 28.68 10.27 36.26
C GLU A 75 27.18 9.94 36.17
N PHE A 76 26.36 10.40 37.12
CA PHE A 76 24.90 10.25 37.06
C PHE A 76 24.30 11.09 35.93
N ARG A 77 24.75 12.34 35.71
CA ARG A 77 24.36 13.11 34.52
C ARG A 77 24.84 12.43 33.23
N HIS A 78 26.07 11.93 33.19
CA HIS A 78 26.61 11.22 32.02
C HIS A 78 25.85 9.90 31.74
N PHE A 79 25.31 9.26 32.79
CA PHE A 79 24.51 8.05 32.68
C PHE A 79 23.05 8.34 32.24
N ILE A 80 22.46 9.45 32.71
CA ILE A 80 21.06 9.83 32.42
C ILE A 80 20.93 10.67 31.14
N HIS A 81 21.94 11.46 30.74
CA HIS A 81 21.91 12.39 29.60
C HIS A 81 22.82 11.97 28.43
N GLY A 82 23.58 10.88 28.57
CA GLY A 82 24.64 10.55 27.60
C GLY A 82 25.80 11.55 27.67
N SER A 83 26.89 11.29 26.97
CA SER A 83 27.97 12.28 26.86
C SER A 83 27.50 13.52 26.10
N ASP A 84 28.05 14.70 26.44
CA ASP A 84 27.95 15.94 25.66
C ASP A 84 28.71 15.85 24.32
N ALA A 85 28.75 14.65 23.71
CA ALA A 85 29.40 14.45 22.43
C ALA A 85 28.63 15.24 21.37
N GLU A 86 29.25 16.33 20.94
CA GLU A 86 28.82 17.11 19.79
C GLU A 86 29.46 16.53 18.53
N ARG A 87 28.63 16.34 17.49
CA ARG A 87 29.10 16.04 16.14
C ARG A 87 28.92 17.26 15.27
N ARG A 88 29.93 17.55 14.46
CA ARG A 88 29.94 18.64 13.48
C ARG A 88 29.81 18.05 12.09
N ILE A 89 28.74 18.43 11.38
CA ILE A 89 28.50 18.02 10.00
C ILE A 89 28.90 19.17 9.09
N THR A 90 29.90 18.94 8.24
CA THR A 90 30.44 19.98 7.34
C THR A 90 29.56 20.15 6.11
N GLY A 91 29.69 21.30 5.42
CA GLY A 91 29.04 21.50 4.11
C GLY A 91 29.34 20.38 3.11
N THR A 92 30.58 19.88 3.06
CA THR A 92 30.97 18.76 2.19
C THR A 92 30.29 17.45 2.57
N ASP A 93 30.02 17.22 3.85
CA ASP A 93 29.26 16.03 4.28
C ASP A 93 27.79 16.16 3.85
N LEU A 94 27.20 17.36 3.97
CA LEU A 94 25.85 17.63 3.49
C LEU A 94 25.72 17.50 1.97
N GLU A 95 26.74 17.92 1.21
CA GLU A 95 26.78 17.75 -0.24
C GLU A 95 26.74 16.28 -0.67
N LYS A 96 27.35 15.37 0.10
CA LYS A 96 27.27 13.92 -0.16
C LYS A 96 25.87 13.35 0.09
N LEU A 97 25.07 14.00 0.94
CA LEU A 97 23.69 13.61 1.23
C LEU A 97 22.70 14.11 0.17
N MET A 98 23.12 15.00 -0.72
CA MET A 98 22.27 15.51 -1.79
C MET A 98 21.93 14.39 -2.77
N SER A 99 20.64 14.13 -2.96
CA SER A 99 20.18 13.37 -4.12
C SER A 99 20.01 14.34 -5.28
N SER A 100 20.61 14.05 -6.44
CA SER A 100 20.20 14.73 -7.66
C SER A 100 18.72 14.42 -7.90
N THR A 101 17.92 15.47 -8.10
CA THR A 101 16.59 15.33 -8.71
C THR A 101 16.79 15.48 -10.21
N PRO A 102 16.51 14.46 -11.03
CA PRO A 102 16.56 14.60 -12.46
C PRO A 102 15.67 15.76 -12.90
N VAL A 103 16.18 16.62 -13.80
CA VAL A 103 15.35 17.66 -14.41
C VAL A 103 14.41 16.96 -15.39
N ASP A 104 13.11 17.12 -15.19
CA ASP A 104 12.10 16.63 -16.12
C ASP A 104 12.18 17.44 -17.43
N THR A 105 12.64 16.81 -18.50
CA THR A 105 12.79 17.43 -19.83
C THR A 105 11.55 17.29 -20.72
N GLY A 106 10.46 16.72 -20.21
CA GLY A 106 9.26 16.38 -20.99
C GLY A 106 9.38 15.06 -21.76
N GLY A 107 8.63 14.93 -22.85
CA GLY A 107 8.76 13.84 -23.81
C GLY A 107 7.77 12.68 -23.66
N SER A 108 7.99 11.64 -24.45
CA SER A 108 7.17 10.42 -24.47
C SER A 108 7.48 9.54 -23.26
N ARG A 109 6.44 9.00 -22.63
CA ARG A 109 6.52 8.11 -21.45
C ARG A 109 5.57 6.94 -21.60
N ARG A 110 5.84 5.88 -20.84
CA ARG A 110 4.99 4.70 -20.70
C ARG A 110 4.27 4.68 -19.37
N LEU A 111 3.04 4.18 -19.38
CA LEU A 111 2.33 3.71 -18.20
C LEU A 111 2.37 2.18 -18.19
N ARG A 112 2.77 1.58 -17.07
CA ARG A 112 2.86 0.12 -16.91
C ARG A 112 2.06 -0.31 -15.68
N LEU A 113 1.17 -1.27 -15.86
CA LEU A 113 0.27 -1.78 -14.82
C LEU A 113 0.67 -3.19 -14.39
N PHE A 114 0.92 -3.38 -13.10
CA PHE A 114 1.32 -4.65 -12.51
C PHE A 114 0.33 -5.11 -11.45
N MET A 115 0.06 -6.41 -11.44
CA MET A 115 -0.91 -7.04 -10.53
C MET A 115 -0.34 -8.33 -9.95
N PRO A 116 -0.09 -8.43 -8.64
CA PRO A 116 0.29 -9.69 -8.00
C PRO A 116 -0.91 -10.64 -7.97
N ALA A 117 -0.79 -11.78 -8.64
CA ALA A 117 -1.84 -12.79 -8.74
C ALA A 117 -1.23 -14.19 -8.70
N ASP A 118 -1.77 -15.06 -7.85
CA ASP A 118 -1.29 -16.43 -7.63
C ASP A 118 -1.88 -17.45 -8.61
N GLY A 119 -3.08 -17.17 -9.10
CA GLY A 119 -3.78 -18.01 -10.05
C GLY A 119 -5.14 -17.42 -10.45
N PRO A 120 -5.91 -18.18 -11.24
CA PRO A 120 -7.19 -17.72 -11.77
C PRO A 120 -8.20 -17.39 -10.69
N ASN A 121 -8.96 -16.32 -10.92
CA ASN A 121 -10.06 -15.91 -10.05
C ASN A 121 -11.03 -14.98 -10.78
N ILE A 122 -12.32 -15.12 -10.51
CA ILE A 122 -13.34 -14.21 -11.05
C ILE A 122 -13.11 -12.75 -10.63
N ASN A 123 -12.58 -12.49 -9.43
CA ASN A 123 -12.30 -11.12 -9.01
C ASN A 123 -11.05 -10.55 -9.68
N LEU A 124 -10.05 -11.39 -10.00
CA LEU A 124 -8.94 -10.98 -10.88
C LEU A 124 -9.49 -10.57 -12.26
N CYS A 125 -10.39 -11.39 -12.81
CA CYS A 125 -11.08 -11.08 -14.07
C CYS A 125 -11.79 -9.72 -14.01
N LYS A 126 -12.55 -9.44 -12.95
CA LYS A 126 -13.21 -8.14 -12.73
C LYS A 126 -12.21 -6.98 -12.71
N THR A 127 -11.11 -7.11 -11.96
CA THR A 127 -10.05 -6.10 -11.89
C THR A 127 -9.46 -5.81 -13.28
N VAL A 128 -9.00 -6.86 -13.98
CA VAL A 128 -8.38 -6.73 -15.31
C VAL A 128 -9.37 -6.13 -16.32
N MET A 129 -10.61 -6.62 -16.35
CA MET A 129 -11.62 -6.18 -17.32
C MET A 129 -12.09 -4.74 -17.06
N SER A 130 -12.17 -4.31 -15.80
CA SER A 130 -12.44 -2.91 -15.48
C SER A 130 -11.33 -1.99 -16.00
N ALA A 131 -10.06 -2.38 -15.86
CA ALA A 131 -8.91 -1.64 -16.37
C ALA A 131 -8.95 -1.55 -17.91
N VAL A 132 -9.16 -2.68 -18.59
CA VAL A 132 -9.23 -2.76 -20.06
C VAL A 132 -10.39 -1.92 -20.61
N ALA A 133 -11.58 -2.03 -20.02
CA ALA A 133 -12.75 -1.25 -20.43
C ALA A 133 -12.52 0.27 -20.35
N LEU A 134 -11.71 0.71 -19.38
CA LEU A 134 -11.35 2.12 -19.17
C LEU A 134 -10.14 2.57 -19.99
N GLY A 135 -9.51 1.67 -20.75
CA GLY A 135 -8.36 1.97 -21.60
C GLY A 135 -7.01 2.02 -20.88
N TYR A 136 -6.90 1.39 -19.70
CA TYR A 136 -5.59 1.18 -19.09
C TYR A 136 -4.73 0.22 -19.92
N PRO A 137 -3.39 0.32 -19.82
CA PRO A 137 -2.48 -0.69 -20.37
C PRO A 137 -2.85 -2.09 -19.89
N MET A 138 -2.65 -3.08 -20.76
CA MET A 138 -2.78 -4.49 -20.41
C MET A 138 -1.88 -4.82 -19.21
N PRO A 139 -2.42 -5.42 -18.15
CA PRO A 139 -1.64 -5.68 -16.95
C PRO A 139 -0.60 -6.78 -17.19
N THR A 140 0.52 -6.66 -16.48
CA THR A 140 1.47 -7.75 -16.28
C THR A 140 1.24 -8.37 -14.90
N LEU A 141 0.86 -9.65 -14.88
CA LEU A 141 0.72 -10.41 -13.65
C LEU A 141 2.07 -10.80 -13.08
N LEU A 142 2.19 -10.64 -11.77
CA LEU A 142 3.35 -11.04 -10.99
C LEU A 142 2.99 -12.24 -10.13
N ASN A 143 3.94 -13.16 -9.92
CA ASN A 143 3.77 -14.34 -9.05
C ASN A 143 2.75 -15.38 -9.53
N TRP A 144 2.41 -15.38 -10.81
CA TRP A 144 1.47 -16.33 -11.40
C TRP A 144 1.94 -17.78 -11.26
N ASN A 145 1.05 -18.67 -10.82
CA ASN A 145 1.35 -20.08 -10.49
C ASN A 145 2.50 -20.23 -9.47
N GLY A 146 2.81 -19.18 -8.72
CA GLY A 146 3.83 -19.20 -7.69
C GLY A 146 3.35 -19.96 -6.46
N GLU A 147 4.15 -20.92 -5.99
CA GLU A 147 4.00 -21.40 -4.61
C GLU A 147 4.54 -20.31 -3.67
N PHE A 148 3.66 -19.60 -2.97
CA PHE A 148 4.06 -18.66 -1.90
C PHE A 148 4.60 -19.38 -0.65
N ASN A 149 4.62 -20.71 -0.68
CA ASN A 149 5.20 -21.62 0.30
C ASN A 149 6.49 -22.27 -0.24
N ARG A 150 7.42 -21.49 -0.83
CA ARG A 150 8.74 -22.06 -1.14
C ARG A 150 9.49 -22.39 0.16
N PRO A 151 10.24 -23.51 0.21
CA PRO A 151 11.06 -23.85 1.37
C PRO A 151 12.08 -22.78 1.78
N ASP A 152 12.53 -21.99 0.82
CA ASP A 152 13.49 -20.90 1.06
C ASP A 152 12.79 -19.59 1.49
N TRP A 153 11.45 -19.52 1.41
CA TRP A 153 10.59 -18.35 1.71
C TRP A 153 9.75 -18.51 2.99
N HIS A 154 10.09 -19.49 3.83
CA HIS A 154 9.40 -19.77 5.09
C HIS A 154 9.36 -18.57 6.07
N PHE A 155 10.10 -17.49 5.79
CA PHE A 155 10.19 -16.28 6.63
C PHE A 155 9.47 -15.04 6.07
N ALA A 156 8.78 -15.12 4.92
CA ALA A 156 8.33 -13.93 4.17
C ALA A 156 6.88 -13.93 3.60
N GLY A 157 6.25 -15.09 3.38
CA GLY A 157 4.85 -15.19 2.93
C GLY A 157 4.52 -14.53 1.57
N SER A 158 3.24 -14.54 1.18
CA SER A 158 2.79 -14.03 -0.13
C SER A 158 2.83 -12.52 -0.29
N HIS A 159 2.77 -11.78 0.82
CA HIS A 159 2.75 -10.33 0.80
C HIS A 159 4.10 -9.74 0.39
N ILE A 160 5.22 -10.27 0.89
CA ILE A 160 6.55 -9.75 0.54
C ILE A 160 6.89 -9.98 -0.94
N ALA A 161 6.43 -11.10 -1.49
CA ALA A 161 6.57 -11.44 -2.89
C ALA A 161 6.07 -10.34 -3.84
N LYS A 162 5.13 -9.51 -3.40
CA LYS A 162 4.59 -8.39 -4.19
C LYS A 162 5.66 -7.34 -4.49
N LEU A 163 6.40 -6.88 -3.48
CA LEU A 163 7.42 -5.85 -3.64
C LEU A 163 8.68 -6.40 -4.30
N GLU A 164 9.07 -7.64 -3.99
CA GLU A 164 10.22 -8.29 -4.62
C GLU A 164 9.98 -8.55 -6.11
N SER A 165 8.80 -9.04 -6.48
CA SER A 165 8.47 -9.29 -7.89
C SER A 165 8.27 -8.01 -8.68
N LEU A 166 7.75 -6.95 -8.03
CA LEU A 166 7.73 -5.63 -8.66
C LEU A 166 9.17 -5.13 -8.92
N LEU A 167 10.08 -5.28 -7.95
CA LEU A 167 11.48 -4.92 -8.16
C LEU A 167 12.09 -5.73 -9.30
N ALA A 168 11.88 -7.04 -9.32
CA ALA A 168 12.44 -7.93 -10.32
C ALA A 168 11.97 -7.59 -11.74
N VAL A 169 10.68 -7.28 -11.92
CA VAL A 169 10.18 -6.88 -13.24
C VAL A 169 10.66 -5.49 -13.64
N VAL A 170 10.74 -4.54 -12.71
CA VAL A 170 11.26 -3.19 -12.98
C VAL A 170 12.75 -3.23 -13.34
N ASP A 171 13.57 -4.00 -12.60
CA ASP A 171 14.97 -4.23 -12.93
C ASP A 171 15.10 -4.88 -14.31
N ALA A 172 14.30 -5.93 -14.59
CA ALA A 172 14.34 -6.61 -15.89
C ALA A 172 13.91 -5.71 -17.06
N LEU A 173 12.94 -4.82 -16.87
CA LEU A 173 12.55 -3.83 -17.87
C LEU A 173 13.68 -2.81 -18.09
N TYR A 174 14.29 -2.33 -17.02
CA TYR A 174 15.36 -1.34 -17.09
C TYR A 174 16.66 -1.89 -17.69
N GLU A 175 16.92 -3.18 -17.51
CA GLU A 175 18.14 -3.86 -18.00
C GLU A 175 18.00 -4.39 -19.44
N LYS A 176 16.81 -4.31 -20.05
CA LYS A 176 16.66 -4.62 -21.47
C LYS A 176 17.46 -3.62 -22.31
N ASP A 177 18.46 -4.13 -23.01
CA ASP A 177 19.42 -3.40 -23.83
C ASP A 177 18.87 -3.15 -25.27
N ASP A 178 17.58 -2.79 -25.37
CA ASP A 178 16.93 -2.35 -26.62
C ASP A 178 16.66 -0.84 -26.65
N GLY A 179 17.02 -0.12 -25.58
CA GLY A 179 17.46 1.28 -25.62
C GLY A 179 16.41 2.37 -25.83
N GLU A 180 15.14 2.06 -26.13
CA GLU A 180 14.14 3.09 -26.45
C GLU A 180 12.79 3.01 -25.70
N ASP A 181 12.41 1.87 -25.09
CA ASP A 181 11.05 1.73 -24.49
C ASP A 181 10.95 2.04 -22.98
N VAL A 182 12.07 2.09 -22.26
CA VAL A 182 12.06 2.26 -20.80
C VAL A 182 12.78 3.53 -20.40
N ASN A 183 12.02 4.48 -19.84
CA ASN A 183 12.52 5.76 -19.33
C ASN A 183 12.44 5.78 -17.79
N GLU A 184 13.40 6.42 -17.11
CA GLU A 184 13.35 6.63 -15.66
C GLU A 184 12.06 7.37 -15.20
N ASN A 185 11.45 8.15 -16.09
CA ASN A 185 10.22 8.90 -15.86
C ASN A 185 8.94 8.15 -16.27
N ASP A 186 9.06 6.92 -16.79
CA ASP A 186 7.89 6.06 -17.02
C ASP A 186 7.19 5.78 -15.70
N LEU A 187 5.87 5.68 -15.75
CA LEU A 187 5.04 5.42 -14.59
C LEU A 187 4.77 3.94 -14.44
N VAL A 188 5.06 3.45 -13.24
CA VAL A 188 4.71 2.11 -12.80
C VAL A 188 3.57 2.22 -11.82
N ILE A 189 2.54 1.42 -12.01
CA ILE A 189 1.42 1.24 -11.08
C ILE A 189 1.40 -0.23 -10.66
N LEU A 190 1.42 -0.46 -9.36
CA LEU A 190 1.14 -1.75 -8.74
C LEU A 190 -0.20 -1.66 -8.02
N VAL A 191 -1.12 -2.58 -8.32
CA VAL A 191 -2.41 -2.69 -7.63
C VAL A 191 -2.66 -4.11 -7.14
N ASP A 192 -3.41 -4.25 -6.04
CA ASP A 192 -3.98 -5.53 -5.64
C ASP A 192 -4.92 -6.08 -6.71
N ALA A 193 -4.79 -7.38 -6.98
CA ALA A 193 -5.39 -7.97 -8.17
C ALA A 193 -6.82 -8.49 -7.94
N TYR A 194 -7.21 -8.75 -6.70
CA TYR A 194 -8.44 -9.50 -6.38
C TYR A 194 -9.57 -8.66 -5.80
N ASP A 195 -9.33 -7.38 -5.50
CA ASP A 195 -10.29 -6.53 -4.81
C ASP A 195 -10.17 -5.04 -5.18
N ILE A 196 -9.60 -4.74 -6.34
CA ILE A 196 -9.61 -3.38 -6.91
C ILE A 196 -10.46 -3.33 -8.16
N TRP A 197 -11.38 -2.37 -8.24
CA TRP A 197 -12.09 -2.07 -9.48
C TRP A 197 -11.73 -0.65 -9.93
N PHE A 198 -11.30 -0.51 -11.18
CA PHE A 198 -11.11 0.79 -11.79
C PHE A 198 -12.47 1.37 -12.18
N GLN A 199 -12.66 2.68 -12.03
CA GLN A 199 -13.89 3.36 -12.46
C GLN A 199 -13.65 4.58 -13.35
N LEU A 200 -12.48 5.22 -13.28
CA LEU A 200 -12.10 6.37 -14.13
C LEU A 200 -10.91 6.05 -15.06
N PRO A 201 -10.80 6.71 -16.23
CA PRO A 201 -9.75 6.44 -17.22
C PRO A 201 -8.33 6.73 -16.73
N PRO A 202 -7.28 6.16 -17.37
CA PRO A 202 -5.89 6.36 -16.95
C PRO A 202 -5.43 7.83 -17.02
N SER A 203 -6.02 8.65 -17.90
CA SER A 203 -5.73 10.09 -17.98
C SER A 203 -5.94 10.79 -16.64
N VAL A 204 -7.03 10.43 -15.93
CA VAL A 204 -7.39 10.98 -14.62
C VAL A 204 -6.38 10.55 -13.56
N LEU A 205 -5.98 9.28 -13.56
CA LEU A 205 -4.97 8.78 -12.61
C LEU A 205 -3.62 9.45 -12.80
N ILE A 206 -3.17 9.59 -14.05
CA ILE A 206 -1.92 10.25 -14.40
C ILE A 206 -1.96 11.71 -13.96
N GLU A 207 -3.05 12.42 -14.27
CA GLU A 207 -3.19 13.82 -13.86
C GLU A 207 -3.19 13.96 -12.33
N ARG A 208 -3.95 13.13 -11.62
CA ARG A 208 -3.98 13.11 -10.15
C ARG A 208 -2.61 12.80 -9.55
N PHE A 209 -1.84 11.88 -10.13
CA PHE A 209 -0.47 11.60 -9.70
C PHE A 209 0.39 12.86 -9.72
N HIS A 210 0.36 13.61 -10.82
CA HIS A 210 1.12 14.85 -10.96
C HIS A 210 0.58 15.97 -10.04
N GLN A 211 -0.73 16.10 -9.90
CA GLN A 211 -1.35 17.09 -9.01
C GLN A 211 -1.02 16.83 -7.53
N LEU A 212 -1.14 15.58 -7.06
CA LEU A 212 -0.86 15.19 -5.68
C LEU A 212 0.61 15.43 -5.31
N ASN A 213 1.55 15.01 -6.17
CA ASN A 213 2.98 15.26 -5.96
C ASN A 213 3.29 16.77 -5.92
N ARG A 214 2.68 17.59 -6.81
CA ARG A 214 2.85 19.05 -6.75
C ARG A 214 2.33 19.67 -5.46
N LYS A 215 1.11 19.31 -5.05
CA LYS A 215 0.51 19.79 -3.78
C LYS A 215 1.40 19.42 -2.59
N ALA A 216 1.94 18.20 -2.59
CA ALA A 216 2.81 17.75 -1.53
C ALA A 216 4.18 18.44 -1.55
N ASN A 217 4.78 18.68 -2.72
CA ASN A 217 6.04 19.44 -2.84
C ASN A 217 5.89 20.86 -2.28
N ILE A 218 4.78 21.54 -2.59
CA ILE A 218 4.46 22.87 -2.03
C ILE A 218 4.34 22.79 -0.50
N ARG A 219 3.64 21.77 0.02
CA ARG A 219 3.50 21.57 1.46
C ARG A 219 4.84 21.30 2.14
N VAL A 220 5.67 20.41 1.58
CA VAL A 220 6.99 20.05 2.13
C VAL A 220 7.91 21.27 2.13
N GLN A 221 7.95 22.03 1.04
CA GLN A 221 8.69 23.29 0.96
C GLN A 221 8.31 24.23 2.10
N ARG A 222 7.01 24.47 2.28
CA ARG A 222 6.50 25.32 3.36
C ARG A 222 6.86 24.79 4.75
N GLN A 223 6.75 23.48 4.99
CA GLN A 223 7.13 22.87 6.26
C GLN A 223 8.62 23.07 6.58
N TRP A 224 9.49 23.00 5.58
CA TRP A 224 10.92 23.25 5.75
C TRP A 224 11.21 24.72 6.06
N GLU A 225 10.56 25.65 5.36
CA GLU A 225 10.63 27.08 5.65
C GLU A 225 10.18 27.40 7.08
N GLU A 226 9.03 26.87 7.49
CA GLU A 226 8.49 27.02 8.85
C GLU A 226 9.37 26.37 9.93
N SER A 227 10.13 25.33 9.56
CA SER A 227 11.12 24.68 10.44
C SER A 227 12.42 25.48 10.61
N GLY A 228 12.54 26.65 9.96
CA GLY A 228 13.69 27.54 10.10
C GLY A 228 14.84 27.25 9.14
N LEU A 229 14.53 26.77 7.92
CA LEU A 229 15.50 26.56 6.83
C LEU A 229 16.42 27.78 6.68
N LYS A 230 17.72 27.57 6.96
CA LYS A 230 18.72 28.64 6.90
C LYS A 230 19.17 28.88 5.46
N SER A 231 19.37 30.15 5.11
CA SER A 231 19.92 30.53 3.81
C SER A 231 21.29 29.88 3.57
N GLY A 232 21.49 29.34 2.37
CA GLY A 232 22.73 28.66 1.99
C GLY A 232 22.92 27.28 2.63
N PHE A 233 21.88 26.68 3.22
CA PHE A 233 21.91 25.27 3.61
C PHE A 233 21.99 24.37 2.36
N PRO A 234 22.95 23.43 2.26
CA PRO A 234 23.20 22.67 1.02
C PRO A 234 22.06 21.76 0.55
N ILE A 235 21.22 21.25 1.46
CA ILE A 235 20.18 20.28 1.13
C ILE A 235 18.84 20.98 0.93
N SER A 236 18.29 20.85 -0.28
CA SER A 236 16.96 21.37 -0.62
C SER A 236 15.84 20.52 -0.01
N PRO A 237 14.64 21.10 0.22
CA PRO A 237 13.46 20.33 0.59
C PRO A 237 13.17 19.22 -0.44
N PRO A 238 12.81 18.00 0.01
CA PRO A 238 12.63 16.87 -0.88
C PRO A 238 11.35 17.00 -1.71
N THR A 239 11.37 16.38 -2.88
CA THR A 239 10.22 16.28 -3.79
C THR A 239 9.66 14.86 -3.81
N GLN A 240 8.36 14.73 -4.08
CA GLN A 240 7.65 13.46 -4.18
C GLN A 240 7.46 13.05 -5.63
N ASN A 241 7.73 11.77 -5.90
CA ASN A 241 7.57 11.10 -7.20
C ASN A 241 7.01 9.67 -7.06
N ILE A 242 6.60 9.29 -5.86
CA ILE A 242 5.94 8.01 -5.55
C ILE A 242 4.74 8.33 -4.66
N ILE A 243 3.58 7.80 -5.02
CA ILE A 243 2.34 7.90 -4.26
C ILE A 243 1.92 6.49 -3.85
N VAL A 244 1.65 6.33 -2.57
CA VAL A 244 1.02 5.14 -2.00
C VAL A 244 -0.34 5.53 -1.44
N THR A 245 -1.34 4.65 -1.56
CA THR A 245 -2.66 4.92 -0.97
C THR A 245 -2.56 5.09 0.54
N ALA A 246 -3.32 6.05 1.09
CA ALA A 246 -3.35 6.27 2.53
C ALA A 246 -4.40 5.40 3.22
N ALA A 247 -4.15 5.08 4.49
CA ALA A 247 -5.03 4.39 5.41
C ALA A 247 -5.36 5.30 6.60
N LYS A 248 -6.53 5.08 7.18
CA LYS A 248 -6.97 5.71 8.43
C LYS A 248 -6.41 4.99 9.66
N ASP A 249 -6.18 3.69 9.53
CA ASP A 249 -5.61 2.84 10.56
C ASP A 249 -4.10 2.65 10.36
N CYS A 250 -3.36 2.88 11.44
CA CYS A 250 -1.90 2.73 11.45
C CYS A 250 -1.55 1.32 11.92
N GLN A 251 -1.64 0.39 10.97
CA GLN A 251 -1.40 -1.03 11.14
C GLN A 251 -0.72 -1.59 9.88
N PRO A 252 -0.04 -2.75 9.96
CA PRO A 252 0.42 -3.39 11.20
C PRO A 252 1.49 -2.56 11.93
N ASP A 253 1.65 -2.77 13.24
CA ASP A 253 2.69 -2.15 14.04
C ASP A 253 3.94 -3.05 14.19
N TRP A 254 4.79 -2.80 15.21
CA TRP A 254 6.05 -3.51 15.42
C TRP A 254 5.92 -5.05 15.51
N GLU A 255 4.73 -5.56 15.84
CA GLU A 255 4.44 -6.99 15.93
C GLU A 255 4.56 -7.70 14.57
N SER A 256 4.43 -7.00 13.44
CA SER A 256 4.51 -7.59 12.10
C SER A 256 5.92 -7.87 11.60
N GLY A 257 6.94 -7.57 12.42
CA GLY A 257 8.34 -7.73 12.05
C GLY A 257 9.00 -6.45 11.49
N SER A 258 8.25 -5.38 11.30
CA SER A 258 8.71 -4.09 10.78
C SER A 258 8.44 -2.96 11.77
N ASP A 259 9.19 -1.86 11.71
CA ASP A 259 8.97 -0.67 12.56
C ASP A 259 8.60 0.54 11.69
N PRO A 260 7.31 0.83 11.50
CA PRO A 260 6.85 1.95 10.67
C PRO A 260 7.22 3.34 11.18
N ARG A 261 7.51 3.49 12.48
CA ARG A 261 7.85 4.78 13.12
C ARG A 261 6.83 5.89 12.86
N TYR A 262 5.56 5.58 13.04
CA TYR A 262 4.44 6.51 12.80
C TYR A 262 4.52 7.81 13.62
N ASP A 263 5.36 7.87 14.65
CA ASP A 263 5.64 9.09 15.43
C ASP A 263 6.42 10.15 14.63
N TYR A 264 7.16 9.75 13.58
CA TYR A 264 7.90 10.65 12.70
C TYR A 264 7.11 11.02 11.43
N TRP A 265 6.01 10.33 11.15
CA TRP A 265 5.21 10.59 9.96
C TRP A 265 4.51 11.95 10.07
N PRO A 266 4.39 12.71 8.96
CA PRO A 266 3.68 13.97 8.97
C PRO A 266 2.20 13.78 9.33
N ASP A 267 1.64 14.79 9.97
CA ASP A 267 0.19 14.87 10.21
C ASP A 267 -0.59 14.90 8.90
N SER A 268 -1.85 14.43 8.96
CA SER A 268 -2.77 14.57 7.83
C SER A 268 -2.96 16.06 7.48
N PRO A 269 -2.83 16.45 6.21
CA PRO A 269 -2.97 17.84 5.74
C PRO A 269 -4.43 18.31 5.70
N LEU A 270 -5.39 17.41 5.88
CA LEU A 270 -6.82 17.71 5.86
C LEU A 270 -7.20 18.63 7.03
N PRO A 271 -8.31 19.38 6.95
CA PRO A 271 -8.81 20.19 8.05
C PRO A 271 -8.92 19.42 9.38
N ARG A 272 -8.67 20.08 10.52
CA ARG A 272 -8.71 19.42 11.85
C ARG A 272 -10.11 18.98 12.28
N ASP A 273 -11.13 19.48 11.62
CA ASP A 273 -12.55 19.20 11.81
C ASP A 273 -13.15 18.40 10.64
N PHE A 274 -12.32 17.72 9.84
CA PHE A 274 -12.73 17.04 8.60
C PHE A 274 -13.91 16.06 8.78
N TYR A 275 -14.00 15.35 9.91
CA TYR A 275 -15.13 14.46 10.29
C TYR A 275 -16.06 15.06 11.38
N GLY A 276 -15.97 16.38 11.61
CA GLY A 276 -16.68 17.15 12.65
C GLY A 276 -15.95 17.12 14.00
N ASP A 277 -16.67 17.40 15.09
CA ASP A 277 -16.13 17.52 16.45
C ASP A 277 -15.41 16.27 16.98
N LYS A 278 -15.62 15.11 16.32
CA LYS A 278 -15.01 13.83 16.67
C LYS A 278 -13.86 13.42 15.74
N THR A 279 -13.33 14.36 14.95
CA THR A 279 -12.18 14.11 14.08
C THR A 279 -10.98 13.65 14.90
N ASP A 280 -10.27 12.64 14.40
CA ASP A 280 -9.11 11.99 15.02
C ASP A 280 -9.35 11.38 16.41
N GLN A 281 -10.61 11.18 16.80
CA GLN A 281 -10.97 10.44 17.99
C GLN A 281 -11.18 8.96 17.65
N VAL A 282 -10.32 8.10 18.19
CA VAL A 282 -10.52 6.65 18.14
C VAL A 282 -11.73 6.32 19.02
N LEU A 283 -12.78 5.78 18.41
CA LEU A 283 -13.98 5.42 19.16
C LEU A 283 -13.63 4.31 20.16
N PRO A 284 -14.08 4.40 21.44
CA PRO A 284 -13.79 3.37 22.43
C PRO A 284 -14.34 2.02 21.95
N TYR A 285 -13.56 0.96 22.21
CA TYR A 285 -13.83 -0.41 21.73
C TYR A 285 -15.26 -0.90 22.02
N VAL A 286 -15.86 -0.43 23.11
CA VAL A 286 -17.21 -0.81 23.54
C VAL A 286 -18.34 -0.25 22.66
N PHE A 287 -18.10 0.80 21.87
CA PHE A 287 -19.16 1.46 21.09
C PHE A 287 -19.24 0.97 19.64
N ASP A 288 -18.10 0.76 18.99
CA ASP A 288 -18.03 0.15 17.65
C ASP A 288 -16.60 -0.36 17.41
N SER A 289 -16.28 -1.55 17.93
CA SER A 289 -14.95 -2.16 17.79
C SER A 289 -14.54 -2.38 16.34
N ALA A 290 -15.53 -2.50 15.44
CA ALA A 290 -15.30 -2.71 14.03
C ALA A 290 -14.93 -1.40 13.32
N ARG A 291 -15.64 -0.30 13.61
CA ARG A 291 -15.46 1.01 12.94
C ARG A 291 -14.66 2.03 13.75
N LYS A 292 -13.77 1.58 14.63
CA LYS A 292 -13.00 2.46 15.56
C LYS A 292 -12.24 3.60 14.89
N TYR A 293 -11.82 3.43 13.63
CA TYR A 293 -11.03 4.43 12.89
C TYR A 293 -11.83 5.26 11.88
N LYS A 294 -13.18 5.14 11.86
CA LYS A 294 -14.05 5.80 10.88
C LYS A 294 -13.79 7.31 10.73
N LYS A 295 -13.55 8.00 11.86
CA LYS A 295 -13.36 9.45 11.93
C LYS A 295 -11.90 9.91 12.02
N ILE A 296 -10.96 9.04 11.69
CA ILE A 296 -9.53 9.37 11.68
C ILE A 296 -9.17 9.92 10.30
N ARG A 297 -8.48 11.06 10.27
CA ARG A 297 -7.92 11.58 9.02
C ARG A 297 -6.81 10.64 8.56
N PRO A 298 -6.80 10.21 7.28
CA PRO A 298 -5.79 9.29 6.80
C PRO A 298 -4.41 9.91 6.93
N ARG A 299 -3.47 9.11 7.43
CA ARG A 299 -2.05 9.46 7.53
C ARG A 299 -1.12 8.26 7.48
N CYS A 300 -1.66 7.05 7.47
CA CYS A 300 -0.90 5.82 7.44
C CYS A 300 -0.96 5.22 6.05
N VAL A 301 -0.23 4.13 5.78
CA VAL A 301 -0.13 3.57 4.43
C VAL A 301 -1.07 2.40 4.26
N ASN A 302 -1.70 2.30 3.09
CA ASN A 302 -2.29 1.08 2.57
C ASN A 302 -1.50 0.65 1.33
N SER A 303 -1.06 -0.61 1.26
CA SER A 303 -0.26 -1.08 0.12
C SER A 303 -1.09 -1.47 -1.11
N GLY A 304 -2.41 -1.26 -1.10
CA GLY A 304 -3.32 -1.67 -2.18
C GLY A 304 -2.99 -1.05 -3.54
N MET A 305 -2.46 0.17 -3.55
CA MET A 305 -1.88 0.80 -4.74
C MET A 305 -0.56 1.50 -4.41
N ILE A 306 0.46 1.25 -5.23
CA ILE A 306 1.73 1.99 -5.26
C ILE A 306 1.95 2.48 -6.68
N MET A 307 2.24 3.77 -6.86
CA MET A 307 2.52 4.36 -8.17
C MET A 307 3.70 5.30 -8.10
N GLY A 308 4.60 5.24 -9.07
CA GLY A 308 5.76 6.14 -9.10
C GLY A 308 6.53 6.06 -10.40
N THR A 309 7.49 6.97 -10.56
CA THR A 309 8.43 6.88 -11.68
C THR A 309 9.37 5.70 -11.49
N ILE A 310 9.79 5.04 -12.57
CA ILE A 310 10.73 3.90 -12.51
C ILE A 310 11.98 4.26 -11.70
N GLY A 311 12.60 5.41 -11.99
CA GLY A 311 13.85 5.83 -11.33
C GLY A 311 13.69 5.98 -9.81
N SER A 312 12.62 6.61 -9.36
CA SER A 312 12.37 6.81 -7.92
C SER A 312 11.96 5.50 -7.24
N LEU A 313 10.99 4.78 -7.82
CA LEU A 313 10.37 3.60 -7.24
C LEU A 313 11.38 2.45 -7.08
N ARG A 314 12.28 2.27 -8.06
CA ARG A 314 13.34 1.26 -8.01
C ARG A 314 14.23 1.41 -6.78
N GLY A 315 14.56 2.65 -6.39
CA GLY A 315 15.32 2.92 -5.16
C GLY A 315 14.59 2.48 -3.89
N ALA A 316 13.32 2.83 -3.76
CA ALA A 316 12.48 2.42 -2.62
C ALA A 316 12.30 0.89 -2.53
N LEU A 317 12.13 0.24 -3.68
CA LEU A 317 11.98 -1.21 -3.76
C LEU A 317 13.28 -1.94 -3.40
N ARG A 318 14.44 -1.46 -3.86
CA ARG A 318 15.75 -1.98 -3.42
C ARG A 318 15.92 -1.84 -1.92
N LYS A 319 15.49 -0.72 -1.34
CA LYS A 319 15.52 -0.55 0.10
C LYS A 319 14.64 -1.55 0.85
N SER A 320 13.47 -1.85 0.29
CA SER A 320 12.57 -2.87 0.81
C SER A 320 13.24 -4.26 0.76
N LYS A 321 13.90 -4.61 -0.35
CA LYS A 321 14.66 -5.84 -0.51
C LYS A 321 15.80 -5.99 0.50
N GLU A 322 16.61 -4.95 0.71
CA GLU A 322 17.66 -4.96 1.74
C GLU A 322 17.10 -5.27 3.15
N LYS A 323 15.92 -4.74 3.47
CA LYS A 323 15.27 -5.00 4.76
C LYS A 323 14.77 -6.43 4.86
N ILE A 324 14.21 -6.99 3.78
CA ILE A 324 13.81 -8.40 3.71
C ILE A 324 15.02 -9.30 3.94
N GLU A 325 16.13 -9.06 3.23
CA GLU A 325 17.37 -9.84 3.38
C GLU A 325 17.94 -9.76 4.81
N LYS A 326 17.93 -8.57 5.42
CA LYS A 326 18.33 -8.38 6.83
C LYS A 326 17.41 -9.13 7.80
N ALA A 327 16.09 -9.09 7.59
CA ALA A 327 15.13 -9.79 8.43
C ALA A 327 15.32 -11.31 8.31
N ALA A 328 15.46 -11.84 7.10
CA ALA A 328 15.73 -13.24 6.82
C ALA A 328 17.04 -13.72 7.48
N PHE A 329 18.12 -12.94 7.38
CA PHE A 329 19.39 -13.26 8.04
C PHE A 329 19.27 -13.31 9.57
N SER A 330 18.44 -12.44 10.15
CA SER A 330 18.19 -12.41 11.59
C SER A 330 17.20 -13.48 12.10
N GLY A 331 16.62 -14.29 11.19
CA GLY A 331 15.54 -15.24 11.50
C GLY A 331 14.23 -14.57 11.91
N ARG A 332 14.09 -13.26 11.66
CA ARG A 332 12.87 -12.50 11.94
C ARG A 332 11.88 -12.67 10.79
N GLN A 333 10.66 -13.05 11.11
CA GLN A 333 9.60 -13.19 10.13
C GLN A 333 8.94 -11.84 9.84
N LEU A 334 8.76 -11.55 8.55
CA LEU A 334 8.03 -10.39 8.06
C LEU A 334 6.67 -10.87 7.53
N TRP A 335 5.60 -10.22 7.99
CA TRP A 335 4.23 -10.72 7.76
C TRP A 335 3.40 -9.85 6.81
N SER A 336 3.91 -8.69 6.39
CA SER A 336 3.11 -7.71 5.63
C SER A 336 3.98 -6.81 4.74
N ASP A 337 3.59 -6.70 3.47
CA ASP A 337 4.10 -5.71 2.53
C ASP A 337 3.77 -4.28 2.96
N GLN A 338 2.56 -4.06 3.48
CA GLN A 338 2.14 -2.78 4.05
C GLN A 338 3.07 -2.34 5.18
N ALA A 339 3.43 -3.25 6.09
CA ALA A 339 4.35 -2.93 7.18
C ALA A 339 5.78 -2.66 6.68
N LEU A 340 6.25 -3.41 5.68
CA LEU A 340 7.58 -3.21 5.10
C LEU A 340 7.71 -1.87 4.39
N ILE A 341 6.74 -1.50 3.53
CA ILE A 341 6.77 -0.19 2.88
C ILE A 341 6.57 0.93 3.91
N ALA A 342 5.78 0.70 4.96
CA ALA A 342 5.65 1.65 6.07
C ALA A 342 6.98 1.88 6.80
N GLU A 343 7.79 0.84 7.02
CA GLU A 343 9.12 0.98 7.61
C GLU A 343 10.07 1.78 6.71
N VAL A 344 10.02 1.58 5.39
CA VAL A 344 10.81 2.39 4.44
C VAL A 344 10.39 3.87 4.47
N ILE A 345 9.08 4.14 4.51
CA ILE A 345 8.55 5.50 4.69
C ILE A 345 8.98 6.06 6.05
N GLY A 346 8.91 5.27 7.12
CA GLY A 346 9.34 5.66 8.46
C GLY A 346 10.81 6.06 8.51
N ASP A 347 11.71 5.27 7.92
CA ASP A 347 13.13 5.61 7.81
C ASP A 347 13.35 6.90 6.99
N GLN A 348 12.60 7.10 5.90
CA GLN A 348 12.61 8.35 5.14
C GLN A 348 12.19 9.55 6.01
N GLU A 349 11.12 9.42 6.79
CA GLU A 349 10.64 10.52 7.63
C GLU A 349 11.56 10.81 8.83
N VAL A 350 12.21 9.78 9.40
CA VAL A 350 13.28 9.97 10.39
C VAL A 350 14.46 10.71 9.76
N TYR A 351 14.87 10.35 8.55
CA TYR A 351 15.90 11.06 7.80
C TYR A 351 15.52 12.52 7.56
N ARG A 352 14.28 12.79 7.09
CA ARG A 352 13.78 14.16 6.90
C ARG A 352 13.76 14.96 8.20
N HIS A 353 13.35 14.34 9.31
CA HIS A 353 13.38 14.96 10.63
C HIS A 353 14.80 15.36 11.03
N TRP A 354 15.76 14.45 10.85
CA TRP A 354 17.17 14.70 11.12
C TRP A 354 17.73 15.87 10.30
N VAL A 355 17.53 15.85 8.98
CA VAL A 355 18.04 16.89 8.06
C VAL A 355 17.44 18.26 8.36
N ARG A 356 16.14 18.34 8.71
CA ARG A 356 15.53 19.60 9.18
C ARG A 356 16.22 20.11 10.45
N GLY A 357 16.55 19.20 11.37
CA GLY A 357 17.34 19.51 12.56
C GLY A 357 18.70 20.14 12.21
N LEU A 358 19.44 19.55 11.27
CA LEU A 358 20.71 20.09 10.78
C LEU A 358 20.55 21.48 10.16
N SER A 359 19.49 21.68 9.38
CA SER A 359 19.20 22.98 8.77
C SER A 359 19.01 24.06 9.82
N SER A 360 18.31 23.76 10.92
CA SER A 360 18.05 24.71 12.00
C SER A 360 19.32 25.20 12.72
N THR A 361 20.37 24.38 12.78
CA THR A 361 21.66 24.69 13.42
C THR A 361 22.75 25.14 12.44
N TRP A 362 22.43 25.28 11.15
CA TRP A 362 23.40 25.68 10.12
C TRP A 362 23.90 27.12 10.33
N ASN A 363 25.23 27.27 10.37
CA ASN A 363 25.89 28.57 10.53
C ASN A 363 26.56 29.12 9.26
N GLY A 364 26.39 28.44 8.11
CA GLY A 364 27.05 28.76 6.84
C GLY A 364 28.20 27.83 6.46
N PHE A 365 28.72 27.04 7.41
CA PHE A 365 29.83 26.10 7.16
C PHE A 365 29.61 24.73 7.80
N VAL A 366 28.97 24.69 8.96
CA VAL A 366 28.77 23.48 9.77
C VAL A 366 27.37 23.49 10.41
N SER A 367 26.76 22.32 10.52
CA SER A 367 25.64 22.05 11.42
C SER A 367 26.12 21.30 12.65
N GLU A 368 25.65 21.70 13.83
CA GLU A 368 25.99 21.05 15.10
C GLU A 368 24.87 20.10 15.55
N GLU A 369 25.26 18.94 16.03
CA GLU A 369 24.38 17.90 16.56
C GLU A 369 24.78 17.51 17.97
N ARG A 370 23.79 17.49 18.87
CA ARG A 370 23.98 17.00 20.24
C ARG A 370 23.60 15.53 20.32
N LEU A 371 24.59 14.65 20.31
CA LEU A 371 24.35 13.21 20.26
C LEU A 371 23.62 12.73 21.52
N GLY A 372 23.99 13.21 22.71
CA GLY A 372 23.36 12.82 23.98
C GLY A 372 21.84 12.98 24.03
N SER A 373 21.31 14.04 23.41
CA SER A 373 19.86 14.33 23.33
C SER A 373 19.16 13.71 22.13
N MET A 374 19.90 13.15 21.17
CA MET A 374 19.33 12.60 19.94
C MET A 374 18.74 11.20 20.18
N PRO A 375 17.48 10.95 19.77
CA PRO A 375 16.89 9.61 19.82
C PRO A 375 17.75 8.57 19.08
N LYS A 376 17.78 7.34 19.57
CA LYS A 376 18.68 6.28 19.06
C LYS A 376 18.42 5.97 17.59
N GLU A 377 17.16 5.98 17.19
CA GLU A 377 16.70 5.75 15.82
C GLU A 377 17.13 6.86 14.87
N VAL A 378 17.06 8.13 15.30
CA VAL A 378 17.55 9.28 14.54
C VAL A 378 19.06 9.16 14.36
N ARG A 379 19.79 8.84 15.43
CA ARG A 379 21.24 8.64 15.39
C ARG A 379 21.63 7.51 14.43
N ARG A 380 20.93 6.38 14.47
CA ARG A 380 21.17 5.24 13.58
C ARG A 380 21.01 5.63 12.11
N ILE A 381 19.95 6.37 11.77
CA ILE A 381 19.69 6.84 10.40
C ILE A 381 20.75 7.86 9.98
N ALA A 382 21.11 8.79 10.86
CA ALA A 382 22.16 9.78 10.60
C ALA A 382 23.52 9.11 10.32
N ASP A 383 23.93 8.15 11.15
CA ASP A 383 25.20 7.42 10.99
C ASP A 383 25.24 6.65 9.66
N ALA A 384 24.14 5.97 9.33
CA ALA A 384 24.01 5.23 8.07
C ALA A 384 24.03 6.17 6.85
N ALA A 385 23.33 7.31 6.93
CA ALA A 385 23.29 8.29 5.86
C ALA A 385 24.68 8.89 5.59
N LEU A 386 25.42 9.24 6.64
CA LEU A 386 26.80 9.73 6.53
C LEU A 386 27.78 8.65 6.00
N ALA A 387 27.45 7.37 6.16
CA ALA A 387 28.16 6.25 5.55
C ALA A 387 27.76 5.98 4.09
N GLY A 388 26.81 6.75 3.52
CA GLY A 388 26.38 6.66 2.13
C GLY A 388 25.06 5.92 1.91
N GLU A 389 24.33 5.54 2.97
CA GLU A 389 23.01 4.90 2.83
C GLU A 389 21.94 5.93 2.42
N LYS A 390 21.15 5.62 1.39
CA LYS A 390 20.08 6.51 0.92
C LYS A 390 18.78 6.25 1.68
N PHE A 391 18.11 7.32 2.11
CA PHE A 391 16.82 7.26 2.81
C PHE A 391 15.74 8.16 2.19
N GLU A 392 16.09 9.10 1.31
CA GLU A 392 15.13 9.93 0.60
C GLU A 392 14.77 9.28 -0.75
N PHE A 393 13.52 8.84 -0.89
CA PHE A 393 13.02 8.17 -2.09
C PHE A 393 11.86 8.91 -2.76
N GLY A 394 11.43 10.04 -2.21
CA GLY A 394 10.28 10.80 -2.72
C GLY A 394 8.95 10.09 -2.50
N ILE A 395 8.82 9.27 -1.46
CA ILE A 395 7.56 8.58 -1.15
C ILE A 395 6.59 9.55 -0.45
N GLY A 396 5.36 9.57 -0.94
CA GLY A 396 4.22 10.30 -0.41
C GLY A 396 2.96 9.45 -0.33
N LEU A 397 1.92 10.02 0.27
CA LEU A 397 0.62 9.37 0.44
C LEU A 397 -0.49 10.14 -0.28
N ASP A 398 -1.48 9.40 -0.78
CA ASP A 398 -2.75 9.96 -1.22
C ASP A 398 -3.66 10.28 -0.03
N TYR A 399 -3.42 11.45 0.58
CA TYR A 399 -4.24 11.95 1.70
C TYR A 399 -5.67 12.33 1.31
N GLU A 400 -5.96 12.50 0.01
CA GLU A 400 -7.22 13.02 -0.50
C GLU A 400 -8.16 11.90 -0.99
N PHE A 401 -7.73 10.64 -0.91
CA PHE A 401 -8.48 9.48 -1.40
C PHE A 401 -8.85 9.63 -2.89
N ALA A 402 -8.03 10.35 -3.65
CA ALA A 402 -8.30 10.68 -5.05
C ALA A 402 -7.89 9.54 -6.00
N THR A 403 -7.05 8.60 -5.58
CA THR A 403 -6.59 7.50 -6.42
C THR A 403 -7.45 6.25 -6.26
N ILE A 404 -6.96 5.20 -5.60
CA ILE A 404 -7.68 3.94 -5.38
C ILE A 404 -7.78 3.71 -3.85
N PRO A 405 -8.53 4.54 -3.12
CA PRO A 405 -8.55 4.49 -1.68
C PRO A 405 -9.09 3.16 -1.13
N PRO A 406 -8.55 2.69 0.01
CA PRO A 406 -9.11 1.55 0.73
C PRO A 406 -10.47 1.89 1.33
N THR A 407 -11.38 0.93 1.27
CA THR A 407 -12.70 1.03 1.93
C THR A 407 -12.67 0.57 3.40
N CYS A 408 -11.59 -0.06 3.84
CA CYS A 408 -11.31 -0.32 5.25
C CYS A 408 -11.31 0.98 6.06
N SER A 409 -12.03 0.99 7.19
CA SER A 409 -12.24 2.17 8.04
C SER A 409 -12.97 3.34 7.35
N SER A 410 -13.45 3.15 6.13
CA SER A 410 -14.20 4.13 5.33
C SER A 410 -15.42 3.43 4.71
N GLU A 411 -15.97 2.45 5.42
CA GLU A 411 -16.98 1.56 4.88
C GLU A 411 -18.23 2.33 4.47
N ASP A 412 -18.65 3.31 5.24
CA ASP A 412 -19.90 4.04 4.99
C ASP A 412 -19.67 5.45 4.41
N ASP A 413 -18.44 5.77 4.00
CA ASP A 413 -18.05 7.13 3.59
C ASP A 413 -18.39 7.42 2.13
N GLY A 414 -18.57 6.38 1.32
CA GLY A 414 -18.87 6.50 -0.10
C GLY A 414 -19.90 5.51 -0.64
N TYR A 415 -20.54 5.91 -1.73
CA TYR A 415 -21.54 5.13 -2.45
C TYR A 415 -21.60 5.51 -3.93
N PHE A 416 -22.31 4.73 -4.74
CA PHE A 416 -22.50 4.98 -6.17
C PHE A 416 -23.61 6.02 -6.39
N VAL A 417 -23.29 7.13 -7.05
CA VAL A 417 -24.23 8.23 -7.37
C VAL A 417 -23.89 8.87 -8.71
N GLU A 418 -24.88 9.45 -9.38
CA GLU A 418 -24.67 10.35 -10.51
C GLU A 418 -24.31 11.75 -10.00
N LEU A 419 -23.23 12.34 -10.52
CA LEU A 419 -22.71 13.60 -9.98
C LEU A 419 -23.53 14.84 -10.38
N ASP A 420 -24.44 14.70 -11.36
CA ASP A 420 -25.42 15.74 -11.72
C ASP A 420 -26.73 15.62 -10.91
N ASP A 421 -26.92 14.55 -10.13
CA ASP A 421 -28.09 14.37 -9.25
C ASP A 421 -27.82 14.95 -7.84
N ALA A 422 -28.06 16.25 -7.70
CA ALA A 422 -27.85 16.97 -6.45
C ALA A 422 -28.68 16.42 -5.27
N GLU A 423 -29.86 15.86 -5.52
CA GLU A 423 -30.72 15.31 -4.46
C GLU A 423 -30.17 13.95 -3.97
N ALA A 424 -29.74 13.09 -4.89
CA ALA A 424 -29.06 11.84 -4.53
C ALA A 424 -27.76 12.09 -3.78
N ILE A 425 -26.94 13.04 -4.26
CA ILE A 425 -25.70 13.45 -3.58
C ILE A 425 -26.01 13.92 -2.16
N LYS A 426 -26.99 14.81 -1.99
CA LYS A 426 -27.36 15.34 -0.67
C LYS A 426 -27.79 14.22 0.27
N LYS A 427 -28.68 13.35 -0.20
CA LYS A 427 -29.19 12.20 0.58
C LYS A 427 -28.07 11.25 1.01
N GLU A 428 -27.17 10.88 0.10
CA GLU A 428 -26.07 9.97 0.44
C GLU A 428 -24.98 10.64 1.29
N SER A 429 -24.76 11.95 1.14
CA SER A 429 -23.89 12.74 2.02
C SER A 429 -24.43 12.78 3.46
N GLU A 430 -25.73 13.01 3.62
CA GLU A 430 -26.43 12.97 4.91
C GLU A 430 -26.34 11.57 5.54
N LYS A 431 -26.51 10.52 4.74
CA LYS A 431 -26.39 9.12 5.18
C LYS A 431 -24.97 8.73 5.59
N ALA A 432 -23.95 9.21 4.88
CA ALA A 432 -22.54 9.05 5.27
C ALA A 432 -22.19 9.83 6.55
N GLY A 433 -22.97 10.87 6.86
CA GLY A 433 -22.79 11.72 8.04
C GLY A 433 -21.77 12.83 7.84
N VAL A 434 -21.66 13.35 6.61
CA VAL A 434 -20.79 14.49 6.28
C VAL A 434 -21.23 15.71 7.07
N PRO A 435 -20.33 16.38 7.83
CA PRO A 435 -20.70 17.55 8.61
C PRO A 435 -20.82 18.79 7.71
N GLY A 436 -21.82 19.62 7.99
CA GLY A 436 -22.03 20.90 7.32
C GLY A 436 -22.66 20.74 5.93
N GLU A 437 -22.10 21.46 4.95
CA GLU A 437 -22.60 21.46 3.58
C GLU A 437 -22.10 20.24 2.79
N VAL A 438 -22.85 19.88 1.75
CA VAL A 438 -22.47 18.85 0.78
C VAL A 438 -21.13 19.21 0.14
N ARG A 439 -20.17 18.29 0.18
CA ARG A 439 -18.81 18.52 -0.33
C ARG A 439 -18.65 18.16 -1.81
N VAL A 440 -19.50 17.29 -2.33
CA VAL A 440 -19.54 16.93 -3.76
C VAL A 440 -20.27 18.04 -4.52
N GLN A 441 -19.55 18.82 -5.32
CA GLN A 441 -20.08 20.02 -5.98
C GLN A 441 -20.34 19.82 -7.47
N SER A 442 -19.48 19.06 -8.14
CA SER A 442 -19.58 18.76 -9.58
C SER A 442 -18.73 17.53 -9.91
N ILE A 443 -18.71 17.15 -11.19
CA ILE A 443 -17.64 16.28 -11.69
C ILE A 443 -16.26 16.85 -11.37
N PRO A 444 -15.26 16.00 -11.03
CA PRO A 444 -13.85 16.40 -10.97
C PRO A 444 -13.41 17.18 -12.21
N GLU A 445 -12.54 18.18 -12.02
CA GLU A 445 -12.12 19.09 -13.10
C GLU A 445 -11.43 18.34 -14.24
N GLU A 446 -10.60 17.36 -13.89
CA GLU A 446 -9.88 16.48 -14.80
C GLU A 446 -10.79 15.58 -15.65
N LEU A 447 -12.09 15.46 -15.33
CA LEU A 447 -13.06 14.75 -16.17
C LEU A 447 -13.71 15.62 -17.26
N ARG A 448 -13.51 16.94 -17.23
CA ARG A 448 -14.14 17.86 -18.20
C ARG A 448 -13.60 17.67 -19.62
N ASP A 449 -12.30 17.42 -19.73
CA ASP A 449 -11.60 17.27 -21.01
C ASP A 449 -11.39 15.80 -21.42
N VAL A 450 -11.88 14.86 -20.60
CA VAL A 450 -11.82 13.43 -20.87
C VAL A 450 -12.97 13.03 -21.80
N PRO A 451 -12.75 12.12 -22.77
CA PRO A 451 -13.81 11.59 -23.61
C PRO A 451 -15.00 11.10 -22.79
N ARG A 452 -16.20 11.26 -23.34
CA ARG A 452 -17.43 10.81 -22.68
C ARG A 452 -17.36 9.32 -22.37
N PRO A 453 -17.91 8.88 -21.21
CA PRO A 453 -17.84 7.47 -20.80
C PRO A 453 -18.60 6.55 -21.77
N LEU A 454 -19.74 7.02 -22.28
CA LEU A 454 -20.60 6.31 -23.23
C LEU A 454 -21.21 7.29 -24.24
N PRO A 455 -21.61 6.84 -25.43
CA PRO A 455 -22.41 7.65 -26.35
C PRO A 455 -23.64 8.23 -25.64
N GLY A 456 -23.85 9.55 -25.77
CA GLY A 456 -24.99 10.24 -25.17
C GLY A 456 -24.91 10.52 -23.66
N HIS A 457 -23.89 10.02 -22.95
CA HIS A 457 -23.74 10.21 -21.50
C HIS A 457 -22.55 11.12 -21.18
N SER A 458 -22.71 12.02 -20.20
CA SER A 458 -21.57 12.75 -19.63
C SER A 458 -21.03 12.01 -18.40
N TRP A 459 -19.84 12.39 -17.91
CA TRP A 459 -19.31 11.88 -16.64
C TRP A 459 -20.20 12.23 -15.44
N GLY A 460 -21.05 13.27 -15.54
CA GLY A 460 -22.00 13.64 -14.49
C GLY A 460 -23.26 12.76 -14.46
N ASN A 461 -23.59 12.10 -15.58
CA ASN A 461 -24.80 11.27 -15.75
C ASN A 461 -24.50 9.76 -15.74
N VAL A 462 -23.34 9.37 -15.20
CA VAL A 462 -23.01 7.97 -14.93
C VAL A 462 -22.81 7.80 -13.43
N SER A 463 -23.20 6.63 -12.93
CA SER A 463 -23.10 6.29 -11.51
C SER A 463 -21.64 6.01 -11.12
N LEU A 464 -21.03 6.89 -10.33
CA LEU A 464 -19.65 6.79 -9.86
C LEU A 464 -19.63 6.56 -8.35
N TYR A 465 -18.74 5.66 -7.91
CA TYR A 465 -18.43 5.58 -6.48
C TYR A 465 -17.75 6.87 -6.04
N THR A 466 -18.39 7.55 -5.10
CA THR A 466 -17.98 8.87 -4.64
C THR A 466 -17.84 8.83 -3.13
N ASP A 467 -16.70 9.27 -2.61
CA ASP A 467 -16.54 9.47 -1.18
C ASP A 467 -17.07 10.86 -0.81
N PHE A 468 -18.08 10.89 0.05
CA PHE A 468 -18.81 12.12 0.37
C PHE A 468 -18.05 13.02 1.35
N PHE A 469 -17.10 12.49 2.13
CA PHE A 469 -16.23 13.30 2.98
C PHE A 469 -15.14 13.99 2.17
N PHE A 470 -14.53 13.29 1.22
CA PHE A 470 -13.51 13.87 0.34
C PHE A 470 -14.13 14.69 -0.80
N GLY A 471 -15.42 14.49 -1.11
CA GLY A 471 -16.14 15.27 -2.10
C GLY A 471 -15.74 14.95 -3.53
N THR A 472 -15.17 13.77 -3.79
CA THR A 472 -14.61 13.39 -5.09
C THR A 472 -14.88 11.92 -5.43
N ALA A 473 -15.10 11.66 -6.71
CA ALA A 473 -15.11 10.30 -7.25
C ALA A 473 -13.66 9.83 -7.43
N SER A 474 -13.29 8.70 -6.81
CA SER A 474 -11.94 8.13 -6.87
C SER A 474 -11.64 7.49 -8.23
N VAL A 475 -10.37 7.27 -8.58
CA VAL A 475 -10.00 6.56 -9.83
C VAL A 475 -10.48 5.11 -9.82
N GLY A 476 -10.38 4.47 -8.67
CA GLY A 476 -10.80 3.10 -8.44
C GLY A 476 -11.22 2.90 -6.99
N ILE A 477 -11.66 1.69 -6.67
CA ILE A 477 -12.14 1.32 -5.34
C ILE A 477 -11.32 0.11 -4.88
N HIS A 478 -10.69 0.20 -3.71
CA HIS A 478 -10.07 -0.95 -3.07
C HIS A 478 -11.04 -1.55 -2.03
N HIS A 479 -11.65 -2.67 -2.38
CA HIS A 479 -12.66 -3.41 -1.62
C HIS A 479 -12.05 -4.24 -0.48
N ASN A 480 -11.39 -3.59 0.47
CA ASN A 480 -10.79 -4.22 1.65
C ASN A 480 -11.56 -4.04 2.97
N ALA A 481 -12.79 -3.53 2.91
CA ALA A 481 -13.69 -3.43 4.06
C ALA A 481 -13.95 -4.80 4.73
N TYR A 482 -13.27 -5.13 5.82
CA TYR A 482 -13.36 -6.47 6.43
C TYR A 482 -14.50 -6.62 7.44
N ILE A 483 -15.07 -5.51 7.91
CA ILE A 483 -16.12 -5.49 8.93
C ILE A 483 -17.34 -6.29 8.47
N PHE A 484 -17.82 -7.23 9.29
CA PHE A 484 -19.00 -8.07 9.01
C PHE A 484 -19.00 -8.78 7.65
N GLY A 485 -17.83 -9.10 7.10
CA GLY A 485 -17.71 -9.77 5.80
C GLY A 485 -18.04 -8.87 4.60
N LEU A 486 -18.03 -7.55 4.80
CA LEU A 486 -18.47 -6.57 3.81
C LEU A 486 -17.66 -6.62 2.50
N LYS A 487 -16.36 -6.92 2.55
CA LYS A 487 -15.50 -7.13 1.38
C LYS A 487 -16.11 -8.15 0.43
N LYS A 488 -16.39 -9.35 0.93
CA LYS A 488 -16.97 -10.44 0.13
C LYS A 488 -18.33 -10.02 -0.41
N TRP A 489 -19.19 -9.46 0.45
CA TRP A 489 -20.51 -9.01 0.04
C TRP A 489 -20.46 -7.94 -1.06
N ARG A 490 -19.56 -6.95 -0.97
CA ARG A 490 -19.37 -5.92 -2.00
C ARG A 490 -18.86 -6.51 -3.30
N LEU A 491 -17.86 -7.38 -3.26
CA LEU A 491 -17.33 -8.02 -4.46
C LEU A 491 -18.41 -8.81 -5.23
N GLU A 492 -19.38 -9.37 -4.52
CA GLU A 492 -20.53 -10.09 -5.09
C GLU A 492 -21.65 -9.15 -5.58
N ASN A 493 -21.99 -8.10 -4.81
CA ASN A 493 -23.23 -7.33 -5.03
C ASN A 493 -23.01 -5.96 -5.70
N TRP A 494 -21.82 -5.34 -5.56
CA TRP A 494 -21.56 -4.00 -6.09
C TRP A 494 -21.03 -3.99 -7.53
N TRP A 495 -20.61 -5.13 -8.07
CA TRP A 495 -20.07 -5.20 -9.43
C TRP A 495 -21.06 -4.64 -10.47
N SER A 496 -22.34 -4.99 -10.33
CA SER A 496 -23.43 -4.52 -11.19
C SER A 496 -23.79 -3.04 -11.03
N LEU A 497 -23.28 -2.37 -9.99
CA LEU A 497 -23.50 -0.93 -9.76
C LEU A 497 -22.49 -0.06 -10.50
N THR A 498 -21.40 -0.65 -11.00
CA THR A 498 -20.41 0.08 -11.78
C THR A 498 -21.02 0.53 -13.12
N TRP A 499 -20.79 1.79 -13.49
CA TRP A 499 -21.41 2.37 -14.69
C TRP A 499 -21.12 1.60 -15.98
N PHE A 500 -19.94 0.97 -16.07
CA PHE A 500 -19.52 0.23 -17.25
C PHE A 500 -20.12 -1.17 -17.29
N TYR A 501 -20.65 -1.73 -16.19
CA TYR A 501 -21.11 -3.12 -16.15
C TYR A 501 -22.10 -3.48 -17.28
N PRO A 502 -23.18 -2.70 -17.53
CA PRO A 502 -24.13 -3.00 -18.61
C PRO A 502 -23.51 -2.95 -20.03
N HIS A 503 -22.35 -2.30 -20.17
CA HIS A 503 -21.67 -2.05 -21.44
C HIS A 503 -20.29 -2.73 -21.50
N LEU A 504 -19.94 -3.53 -20.49
CA LEU A 504 -18.58 -3.96 -20.23
C LEU A 504 -18.03 -4.76 -21.41
N ARG A 505 -18.83 -5.67 -21.97
CA ARG A 505 -18.44 -6.45 -23.14
C ARG A 505 -18.07 -5.55 -24.32
N ASP A 506 -18.95 -4.62 -24.68
CA ASP A 506 -18.76 -3.76 -25.84
C ASP A 506 -17.55 -2.82 -25.64
N LEU A 507 -17.32 -2.34 -24.40
CA LEU A 507 -16.15 -1.54 -24.04
C LEU A 507 -14.85 -2.35 -24.15
N VAL A 508 -14.85 -3.60 -23.67
CA VAL A 508 -13.68 -4.49 -23.75
C VAL A 508 -13.38 -4.87 -25.20
N VAL A 509 -14.39 -5.24 -26.00
CA VAL A 509 -14.20 -5.55 -27.43
C VAL A 509 -13.60 -4.34 -28.16
N GLN A 510 -14.13 -3.13 -27.91
CA GLN A 510 -13.57 -1.90 -28.47
C GLN A 510 -12.16 -1.59 -27.95
N ALA A 511 -11.83 -1.92 -26.71
CA ALA A 511 -10.48 -1.78 -26.17
C ALA A 511 -9.50 -2.72 -26.86
N LEU A 512 -9.94 -3.94 -27.19
CA LEU A 512 -9.11 -4.99 -27.74
C LEU A 512 -9.03 -5.01 -29.28
N ASP A 513 -9.90 -4.27 -29.99
CA ASP A 513 -9.88 -4.20 -31.46
C ASP A 513 -8.48 -3.88 -31.99
N ALA A 514 -7.93 -4.79 -32.82
CA ALA A 514 -6.60 -4.68 -33.42
C ALA A 514 -6.49 -3.50 -34.40
N ASN A 515 -7.61 -3.03 -34.95
CA ASN A 515 -7.66 -1.88 -35.86
C ASN A 515 -7.81 -0.54 -35.13
N ARG A 516 -7.97 -0.56 -33.79
CA ARG A 516 -8.11 0.67 -33.02
C ARG A 516 -6.83 1.49 -33.08
N LYS A 517 -6.96 2.73 -33.54
CA LYS A 517 -5.86 3.70 -33.54
C LYS A 517 -5.37 3.93 -32.11
N LEU A 518 -4.05 3.84 -31.94
CA LEU A 518 -3.40 4.14 -30.67
C LEU A 518 -3.51 5.62 -30.37
N MET A 519 -3.91 5.91 -29.13
CA MET A 519 -4.10 7.25 -28.63
C MET A 519 -3.23 7.42 -27.38
N PRO A 520 -2.67 8.62 -27.15
CA PRO A 520 -2.05 8.94 -25.87
C PRO A 520 -3.03 8.70 -24.72
N LEU A 521 -2.51 8.17 -23.62
CA LEU A 521 -3.25 8.02 -22.37
C LEU A 521 -3.44 9.37 -21.67
N ALA A 522 -2.44 10.25 -21.74
CA ALA A 522 -2.52 11.61 -21.20
C ALA A 522 -1.53 12.54 -21.90
N ARG A 523 -1.88 13.84 -21.93
CA ARG A 523 -1.00 14.92 -22.38
C ARG A 523 -0.94 15.98 -21.29
N LEU A 524 0.24 16.29 -20.82
CA LEU A 524 0.47 17.26 -19.76
C LEU A 524 1.53 18.27 -20.21
N LEU A 525 1.41 19.51 -19.77
CA LEU A 525 2.45 20.52 -19.99
C LEU A 525 3.45 20.48 -18.82
N THR A 526 4.75 20.37 -19.09
CA THR A 526 5.76 20.61 -18.05
C THR A 526 5.72 22.09 -17.68
N ARG A 527 5.69 22.40 -16.39
CA ARG A 527 5.72 23.79 -15.91
C ARG A 527 7.12 24.11 -15.41
N GLY A 528 7.90 24.74 -16.30
CA GLY A 528 9.27 25.23 -16.18
C GLY A 528 9.67 25.92 -17.50
N ASP A 529 10.80 26.62 -17.55
CA ASP A 529 11.23 27.52 -18.66
C ASP A 529 11.22 26.92 -20.09
N SER A 530 11.04 25.61 -20.25
CA SER A 530 11.02 24.91 -21.54
C SER A 530 9.63 24.75 -22.18
N GLY A 531 8.54 24.75 -21.40
CA GLY A 531 7.18 24.52 -21.93
C GLY A 531 6.99 23.19 -22.68
N ASN A 532 7.80 22.18 -22.39
CA ASN A 532 7.79 20.91 -23.12
C ASN A 532 6.56 20.06 -22.76
N GLU A 533 5.97 19.39 -23.75
CA GLU A 533 4.85 18.46 -23.56
C GLU A 533 5.36 17.12 -23.00
N VAL A 534 4.64 16.57 -22.01
CA VAL A 534 4.74 15.17 -21.57
C VAL A 534 3.57 14.40 -22.15
N VAL A 535 3.86 13.31 -22.83
CA VAL A 535 2.85 12.46 -23.45
C VAL A 535 2.99 11.04 -22.92
N TYR A 536 1.95 10.55 -22.24
CA TYR A 536 1.89 9.19 -21.74
C TYR A 536 1.23 8.26 -22.75
N TRP A 537 1.81 7.09 -22.94
CA TRP A 537 1.32 6.02 -23.81
C TRP A 537 1.21 4.71 -23.03
N ALA A 538 0.47 3.74 -23.56
CA ALA A 538 0.58 2.35 -23.12
C ALA A 538 1.98 1.79 -23.46
N ALA A 539 2.31 0.62 -22.91
CA ALA A 539 3.56 -0.08 -23.19
C ALA A 539 3.73 -0.38 -24.69
N GLU A 540 4.96 -0.49 -25.18
CA GLU A 540 5.24 -0.65 -26.61
C GLU A 540 4.62 -1.92 -27.21
N GLU A 541 4.52 -3.02 -26.45
CA GLU A 541 3.87 -4.23 -26.95
C GLU A 541 2.43 -3.96 -27.39
N GLU A 542 1.71 -3.10 -26.67
CA GLU A 542 0.37 -2.67 -27.02
C GLU A 542 0.38 -1.66 -28.17
N LEU A 543 1.39 -0.78 -28.24
CA LEU A 543 1.60 0.10 -29.39
C LEU A 543 1.88 -0.68 -30.69
N ASN A 544 2.38 -1.90 -30.57
CA ASN A 544 2.60 -2.80 -31.69
C ASN A 544 1.43 -3.77 -31.94
N GLY A 545 0.27 -3.53 -31.30
CA GLY A 545 -0.98 -4.26 -31.50
C GLY A 545 -1.13 -5.54 -30.67
N LYS A 546 -0.20 -5.81 -29.74
CA LYS A 546 -0.20 -7.02 -28.91
C LYS A 546 -0.97 -6.78 -27.61
N LYS A 547 -2.30 -6.92 -27.65
CA LYS A 547 -3.20 -6.70 -26.50
C LYS A 547 -3.47 -8.00 -25.76
N SER A 548 -2.55 -8.42 -24.91
CA SER A 548 -2.71 -9.65 -24.11
C SER A 548 -2.16 -9.44 -22.71
N VAL A 549 -2.73 -10.14 -21.73
CA VAL A 549 -2.27 -10.07 -20.34
C VAL A 549 -0.90 -10.73 -20.25
N GLY A 550 0.08 -9.96 -19.80
CA GLY A 550 1.44 -10.44 -19.58
C GLY A 550 1.54 -11.22 -18.27
N VAL A 551 2.48 -12.15 -18.20
CA VAL A 551 2.89 -12.84 -16.98
C VAL A 551 4.41 -12.75 -16.90
N TYR A 552 4.92 -12.21 -15.81
CA TYR A 552 6.35 -12.17 -15.53
C TYR A 552 6.74 -13.33 -14.61
N ASP A 553 7.59 -14.22 -15.09
CA ASP A 553 8.16 -15.32 -14.31
C ASP A 553 9.63 -15.04 -13.96
N GLY A 554 9.83 -14.35 -12.84
CA GLY A 554 11.15 -14.04 -12.30
C GLY A 554 11.93 -15.25 -11.78
N SER A 555 11.32 -16.46 -11.72
CA SER A 555 11.95 -17.64 -11.13
C SER A 555 12.76 -18.48 -12.12
N LYS A 556 12.48 -18.36 -13.42
CA LYS A 556 13.16 -19.16 -14.45
C LYS A 556 14.35 -18.45 -15.09
N LYS A 557 14.21 -17.15 -15.42
CA LYS A 557 15.28 -16.21 -15.86
C LYS A 557 14.78 -14.76 -15.73
N PRO A 558 15.65 -13.77 -15.43
CA PRO A 558 15.29 -12.36 -15.55
C PRO A 558 14.76 -12.05 -16.96
N GLY A 559 13.61 -11.37 -17.05
CA GLY A 559 13.03 -10.93 -18.32
C GLY A 559 12.17 -11.96 -19.07
N ASN A 560 11.78 -13.08 -18.45
CA ASN A 560 10.86 -14.03 -19.07
C ASN A 560 9.40 -13.54 -18.96
N PHE A 561 8.84 -13.09 -20.09
CA PHE A 561 7.43 -12.71 -20.22
C PHE A 561 6.67 -13.74 -21.05
N SER A 562 5.55 -14.22 -20.52
CA SER A 562 4.56 -15.01 -21.26
C SER A 562 3.23 -14.27 -21.34
N PHE A 563 2.30 -14.77 -22.15
CA PHE A 563 0.96 -14.20 -22.29
C PHE A 563 -0.08 -15.29 -22.06
N ILE A 564 -1.18 -14.94 -21.39
CA ILE A 564 -2.26 -15.87 -21.05
C ILE A 564 -3.61 -15.36 -21.54
N GLY A 565 -4.53 -16.27 -21.82
CA GLY A 565 -5.88 -15.97 -22.29
C GLY A 565 -6.87 -15.66 -21.17
N TRP A 566 -8.09 -15.24 -21.55
CA TRP A 566 -9.16 -14.89 -20.60
C TRP A 566 -9.60 -16.06 -19.72
N ASP A 567 -9.70 -17.27 -20.27
CA ASP A 567 -10.08 -18.46 -19.48
C ASP A 567 -9.03 -18.77 -18.40
N GLU A 568 -7.75 -18.60 -18.71
CA GLU A 568 -6.65 -18.80 -17.75
C GLU A 568 -6.64 -17.75 -16.63
N ILE A 569 -7.15 -16.55 -16.87
CA ILE A 569 -7.23 -15.47 -15.86
C ILE A 569 -8.49 -15.65 -15.00
N CYS A 570 -9.62 -15.94 -15.64
CA CYS A 570 -10.94 -15.78 -15.05
C CYS A 570 -11.43 -17.04 -14.34
N GLN A 571 -11.01 -18.23 -14.78
CA GLN A 571 -11.72 -19.46 -14.42
C GLN A 571 -11.13 -20.18 -13.20
N ASN A 572 -11.85 -20.13 -12.08
CA ASN A 572 -11.65 -20.99 -10.92
C ASN A 572 -13.01 -21.48 -10.42
N GLY A 573 -13.32 -22.77 -10.67
CA GLY A 573 -14.62 -23.41 -10.37
C GLY A 573 -15.42 -23.79 -11.62
N ASP A 574 -16.60 -24.40 -11.40
CA ASP A 574 -17.42 -25.01 -12.47
C ASP A 574 -18.33 -24.02 -13.21
N GLY A 575 -18.43 -22.77 -12.73
CA GLY A 575 -19.26 -21.73 -13.32
C GLY A 575 -18.61 -21.05 -14.51
N GLU A 576 -19.42 -20.68 -15.49
CA GLU A 576 -18.99 -19.89 -16.64
C GLU A 576 -18.71 -18.44 -16.22
N TRP A 577 -17.43 -18.04 -16.22
CA TRP A 577 -16.98 -16.75 -15.70
C TRP A 577 -17.67 -15.55 -16.37
N TYR A 578 -18.00 -15.66 -17.65
CA TYR A 578 -18.64 -14.59 -18.43
C TYR A 578 -20.06 -14.28 -17.97
N ASN A 579 -20.77 -15.24 -17.35
CA ASN A 579 -22.11 -14.99 -16.79
C ASN A 579 -22.03 -14.11 -15.54
N VAL A 580 -20.98 -14.26 -14.73
CA VAL A 580 -20.75 -13.43 -13.55
C VAL A 580 -20.13 -12.08 -13.92
N LEU A 581 -19.29 -12.05 -14.94
CA LEU A 581 -18.58 -10.84 -15.35
C LEU A 581 -19.47 -9.87 -16.14
N PHE A 582 -20.16 -10.35 -17.19
CA PHE A 582 -20.96 -9.51 -18.09
C PHE A 582 -22.45 -9.54 -17.75
N GLY A 583 -22.98 -10.71 -17.37
CA GLY A 583 -24.40 -10.88 -17.05
C GLY A 583 -25.36 -10.55 -18.19
N ASP A 584 -24.89 -10.57 -19.44
CA ASP A 584 -25.63 -10.13 -20.62
C ASP A 584 -26.27 -11.26 -21.44
N GLY A 585 -26.05 -12.51 -21.04
CA GLY A 585 -26.57 -13.70 -21.73
C GLY A 585 -25.95 -13.97 -23.10
N LYS A 586 -24.86 -13.30 -23.48
CA LYS A 586 -24.20 -13.47 -24.79
C LYS A 586 -23.11 -14.55 -24.82
N GLY A 587 -22.84 -15.23 -23.71
CA GLY A 587 -21.84 -16.31 -23.64
C GLY A 587 -20.39 -15.81 -23.54
N GLN A 588 -19.44 -16.58 -24.08
CA GLN A 588 -18.00 -16.29 -24.02
C GLN A 588 -17.65 -14.96 -24.69
N LEU A 589 -16.53 -14.34 -24.31
CA LEU A 589 -16.01 -13.14 -24.97
C LEU A 589 -15.39 -13.51 -26.32
N GLU A 590 -15.99 -13.02 -27.41
CA GLU A 590 -15.42 -13.05 -28.75
C GLU A 590 -14.72 -11.69 -28.99
N VAL A 591 -13.43 -11.73 -29.35
CA VAL A 591 -12.57 -10.55 -29.58
C VAL A 591 -12.14 -10.49 -31.04
#